data_AF-A0A7X8ELA8-F1
#
_entry.id   AF-A0A7X8ELA8-F1
#
_cell.length_a   1.000
_cell.length_b   1.000
_cell.length_c   1.000
_cell.angle_alpha   90.00
_cell.angle_beta   90.00
_cell.angle_gamma   90.00
#
_symmetry.space_group_name_H-M   'P 1'
#
loop_
_entity.id
_entity.type
_entity.pdbx_description
1 polymer ?
#
loop_
_entity_poly.entity_id
_entity_poly.type
_entity_poly.pdbx_seq_one_letter_code
_entity_poly.pdbx_strand_id
1 'polypeptide(L)'
;ASLLKNGYLQQGAFGQDSYCPPLKAIGILDAILAFHEKADRQLHRGCPLSLLQKLPEVAELNRLREIPAGEEKAFEDLKARLFEQMDVVDRERTAPGREG
;
A
#
# COMPACT_ATOMS: atom_id res chain seq x y z
N ALA A 1 10.50 -0.27 -4.44
CA ALA A 1 11.11 -1.60 -4.61
C ALA A 1 10.79 -2.56 -3.45
N SER A 2 10.96 -2.16 -2.19
CA SER A 2 10.78 -3.06 -1.03
C SER A 2 9.39 -3.69 -0.91
N LEU A 3 8.31 -2.97 -1.23
CA LEU A 3 6.93 -3.49 -1.21
C LEU A 3 6.75 -4.70 -2.13
N LEU A 4 7.21 -4.60 -3.39
CA LEU A 4 7.12 -5.70 -4.35
C LEU A 4 7.96 -6.90 -3.89
N LYS A 5 9.17 -6.66 -3.41
CA LYS A 5 10.06 -7.72 -2.92
C LYS A 5 9.46 -8.46 -1.72
N ASN A 6 9.05 -7.73 -0.69
CA ASN A 6 8.69 -8.31 0.60
C ASN A 6 7.21 -8.71 0.67
N GLY A 7 6.32 -7.92 0.05
CA GLY A 7 4.88 -8.13 0.07
C GLY A 7 4.36 -9.09 -1.00
N TYR A 8 5.10 -9.30 -2.11
CA TYR A 8 4.65 -10.15 -3.22
C TYR A 8 5.63 -11.28 -3.55
N LEU A 9 6.92 -10.98 -3.80
CA LEU A 9 7.88 -11.98 -4.28
C LEU A 9 8.37 -12.93 -3.19
N GLN A 10 8.49 -12.47 -1.95
CA GLN A 10 8.88 -13.32 -0.82
C GLN A 10 7.69 -14.15 -0.36
N GLN A 11 7.73 -15.45 -0.65
CA GLN A 11 6.75 -16.44 -0.21
C GLN A 11 7.44 -17.52 0.62
N GLY A 12 6.85 -17.85 1.77
CA GLY A 12 7.34 -18.92 2.62
C GLY A 12 6.83 -20.27 2.13
N ALA A 13 7.71 -21.25 1.94
CA ALA A 13 7.32 -22.60 1.52
C ALA A 13 6.58 -23.39 2.62
N PHE A 14 6.56 -22.89 3.85
CA PHE A 14 5.93 -23.52 5.01
C PHE A 14 4.86 -22.58 5.59
N GLY A 15 3.67 -23.12 5.91
CA GLY A 15 2.57 -22.37 6.55
C GLY A 15 1.44 -21.97 5.59
N GLN A 16 0.60 -21.03 6.04
CA GLN A 16 -0.58 -20.55 5.27
C GLN A 16 -0.21 -19.87 3.94
N ASP A 17 1.03 -19.39 3.81
CA ASP A 17 1.55 -18.76 2.59
C ASP A 17 2.19 -19.73 1.59
N SER A 18 2.17 -21.03 1.87
CA SER A 18 2.76 -22.07 1.00
C SER A 18 2.09 -22.16 -0.37
N TYR A 19 0.84 -21.70 -0.48
CA TYR A 19 0.12 -21.56 -1.74
C TYR A 19 -0.68 -20.26 -1.75
N CYS A 20 -0.45 -19.42 -2.76
CA CYS A 20 -1.21 -18.19 -2.98
C CYS A 20 -2.12 -18.37 -4.21
N PRO A 21 -3.46 -18.42 -4.04
CA PRO A 21 -4.37 -18.52 -5.18
C PRO A 21 -4.20 -17.34 -6.16
N PRO A 22 -4.42 -17.54 -7.47
CA PRO A 22 -4.22 -16.49 -8.47
C PRO A 22 -4.97 -15.19 -8.19
N LEU A 23 -6.23 -15.27 -7.74
CA LEU A 23 -7.04 -14.09 -7.41
C LEU A 23 -6.42 -13.28 -6.26
N LYS A 24 -5.95 -13.97 -5.22
CA LYS A 24 -5.24 -13.36 -4.09
C LYS A 24 -3.94 -12.69 -4.58
N ALA A 25 -3.15 -13.38 -5.39
CA ALA A 25 -1.91 -12.83 -5.93
C ALA A 25 -2.16 -11.56 -6.77
N ILE A 26 -3.17 -11.57 -7.64
CA ILE A 26 -3.55 -10.40 -8.44
C ILE A 26 -3.98 -9.25 -7.52
N GLY A 27 -4.77 -9.52 -6.49
CA GLY A 27 -5.21 -8.50 -5.54
C GLY A 27 -4.05 -7.84 -4.76
N ILE A 28 -3.06 -8.63 -4.34
CA ILE A 28 -1.84 -8.10 -3.69
C ILE A 28 -1.07 -7.18 -4.66
N LEU A 29 -0.88 -7.64 -5.89
CA LEU A 29 -0.15 -6.89 -6.91
C LEU A 29 -0.88 -5.59 -7.27
N ASP A 30 -2.19 -5.65 -7.46
CA ASP A 30 -3.05 -4.48 -7.72
C ASP A 30 -2.90 -3.43 -6.62
N ALA A 31 -2.98 -3.83 -5.35
CA ALA A 31 -2.82 -2.91 -4.22
C ALA A 31 -1.43 -2.24 -4.19
N ILE A 32 -0.37 -2.99 -4.47
CA ILE A 32 1.01 -2.46 -4.53
C ILE A 32 1.17 -1.46 -5.68
N LEU A 33 0.65 -1.79 -6.88
CA LEU A 33 0.73 -0.92 -8.05
C LEU A 33 -0.10 0.34 -7.88
N ALA A 34 -1.34 0.21 -7.41
CA ALA A 34 -2.25 1.33 -7.19
C ALA A 34 -1.67 2.33 -6.16
N PHE A 35 -1.04 1.84 -5.09
CA PHE A 35 -0.28 2.69 -4.17
C PHE A 35 0.88 3.39 -4.86
N HIS A 36 1.68 2.66 -5.64
CA HIS A 36 2.83 3.23 -6.34
C HIS A 36 2.42 4.37 -7.27
N GLU A 37 1.39 4.17 -8.09
CA GLU A 37 0.89 5.19 -9.02
C GLU A 37 0.34 6.42 -8.31
N LYS A 38 -0.44 6.25 -7.22
CA LYS A 38 -0.97 7.38 -6.46
C LYS A 38 0.14 8.15 -5.76
N ALA A 39 1.09 7.44 -5.14
CA ALA A 39 2.24 8.06 -4.48
C ALA A 39 3.05 8.86 -5.50
N ASP A 40 3.35 8.28 -6.67
CA ASP A 40 4.09 8.97 -7.73
C ASP A 40 3.41 10.28 -8.14
N ARG A 41 2.09 10.28 -8.34
CA ARG A 41 1.32 11.51 -8.63
C ARG A 41 1.43 12.57 -7.52
N GLN A 42 1.38 12.18 -6.26
CA GLN A 42 1.48 13.10 -5.12
C GLN A 42 2.92 13.63 -4.94
N LEU A 43 3.93 12.79 -5.16
CA LEU A 43 5.34 13.21 -5.16
C LEU A 43 5.59 14.29 -6.22
N HIS A 44 5.05 14.12 -7.43
CA HIS A 44 5.14 15.13 -8.50
C HIS A 44 4.45 16.47 -8.13
N ARG A 45 3.52 16.46 -7.17
CA ARG A 45 2.89 17.67 -6.61
C ARG A 45 3.63 18.26 -5.42
N GLY A 46 4.75 17.66 -5.01
CA GLY A 46 5.60 18.13 -3.92
C GLY A 46 5.33 17.48 -2.56
N CYS A 47 4.47 16.46 -2.48
CA CYS A 47 4.30 15.71 -1.24
C CYS A 47 5.60 14.97 -0.86
N PRO A 48 6.13 15.12 0.36
CA PRO A 48 7.31 14.37 0.79
C PRO A 48 7.04 12.86 0.91
N LEU A 49 7.89 12.04 0.29
CA LEU A 49 7.82 10.57 0.36
C LEU A 49 7.83 10.04 1.80
N SER A 50 8.58 10.69 2.68
CA SER A 50 8.74 10.28 4.08
C SER A 50 7.44 10.34 4.89
N LEU A 51 6.45 11.12 4.47
CA LEU A 51 5.13 11.16 5.11
C LEU A 51 4.28 9.97 4.68
N LEU A 52 4.27 9.69 3.37
CA LEU A 52 3.56 8.53 2.83
C LEU A 52 4.11 7.22 3.38
N GLN A 53 5.43 7.10 3.53
CA GLN A 53 6.08 5.91 4.10
C GLN A 53 5.75 5.66 5.57
N LYS A 54 5.32 6.68 6.32
CA LYS A 54 4.96 6.56 7.74
C LYS A 54 3.51 6.12 7.95
N LEU A 55 2.70 6.05 6.90
CA LEU A 55 1.32 5.61 6.99
C LEU A 55 1.28 4.14 7.44
N PRO A 56 0.50 3.80 8.49
CA PRO A 56 0.39 2.42 8.98
C PRO A 56 -0.12 1.47 7.89
N GLU A 57 -0.96 1.97 6.98
CA GLU A 57 -1.49 1.21 5.85
C GLU A 57 -0.40 0.76 4.87
N VAL A 58 0.72 1.48 4.76
CA VAL A 58 1.88 1.05 3.95
C VAL A 58 2.60 -0.13 4.61
N ALA A 59 2.60 -0.22 5.95
CA ALA A 59 3.08 -1.40 6.65
C ALA A 59 2.10 -2.58 6.50
N GLU A 60 0.79 -2.32 6.47
CA GLU A 60 -0.24 -3.33 6.17
C GLU A 60 -0.11 -3.87 4.74
N LEU A 61 0.22 -3.04 3.74
CA LEU A 61 0.48 -3.49 2.37
C LEU A 61 1.58 -4.56 2.30
N ASN A 62 2.65 -4.44 3.11
CA ASN A 62 3.72 -5.45 3.18
C ASN A 62 3.22 -6.79 3.75
N ARG A 63 2.11 -6.79 4.48
CA ARG A 63 1.55 -7.95 5.19
C ARG A 63 0.30 -8.52 4.51
N LEU A 64 -0.13 -7.98 3.36
CA LEU A 64 -1.29 -8.48 2.62
C LEU A 64 -1.25 -9.99 2.34
N ARG A 65 -0.06 -10.55 2.18
CA ARG A 65 0.16 -12.00 2.05
C ARG A 65 -0.38 -12.81 3.24
N GLU A 66 -0.35 -12.26 4.45
CA GLU A 66 -0.81 -12.93 5.68
C GLU A 66 -2.34 -13.05 5.75
N ILE A 67 -3.08 -12.30 4.92
CA ILE A 67 -4.55 -12.37 4.88
C ILE A 67 -4.98 -13.69 4.22
N PRO A 68 -5.91 -14.46 4.81
CA PRO A 68 -6.41 -15.69 4.20
C PRO A 68 -7.00 -15.49 2.80
N ALA A 69 -6.96 -16.54 1.97
CA ALA A 69 -7.67 -16.52 0.69
C ALA A 69 -9.20 -16.48 0.90
N GLY A 70 -9.94 -15.79 0.03
CA GLY A 70 -11.39 -15.59 0.19
C GLY A 70 -11.77 -14.34 1.00
N GLU A 71 -10.77 -13.57 1.47
CA GLU A 71 -10.97 -12.29 2.15
C GLU A 71 -10.58 -11.10 1.25
N GLU A 72 -10.88 -11.16 -0.04
CA GLU A 72 -10.50 -10.13 -1.02
C GLU A 72 -11.05 -8.74 -0.65
N LYS A 73 -12.17 -8.69 0.07
CA LYS A 73 -12.74 -7.45 0.61
C LYS A 73 -11.75 -6.70 1.51
N ALA A 74 -10.92 -7.40 2.28
CA ALA A 74 -9.91 -6.77 3.13
C ALA A 74 -8.88 -5.96 2.31
N PHE A 75 -8.66 -6.33 1.04
CA PHE A 75 -7.70 -5.66 0.17
C PHE A 75 -8.29 -4.34 -0.33
N GLU A 76 -9.56 -4.38 -0.74
CA GLU A 76 -10.32 -3.18 -1.11
C GLU A 76 -10.44 -2.21 0.07
N ASP A 77 -10.77 -2.72 1.26
CA ASP A 77 -10.87 -1.91 2.48
C ASP A 77 -9.52 -1.28 2.86
N LEU A 78 -8.40 -2.01 2.70
CA LEU A 78 -7.06 -1.46 2.90
C LEU A 78 -6.73 -0.37 1.86
N LYS A 79 -7.00 -0.62 0.57
CA LYS A 79 -6.77 0.37 -0.50
C LYS A 79 -7.57 1.66 -0.23
N ALA A 80 -8.84 1.54 0.14
CA ALA A 80 -9.69 2.67 0.45
C ALA A 80 -9.14 3.50 1.62
N ARG A 81 -8.79 2.85 2.75
CA ARG A 81 -8.19 3.53 3.91
C ARG A 81 -6.87 4.20 3.56
N LEU A 82 -5.98 3.50 2.86
CA LEU A 82 -4.69 4.03 2.44
C LEU A 82 -4.87 5.28 1.56
N PHE A 83 -5.78 5.22 0.59
CA PHE A 83 -5.97 6.33 -0.35
C PHE A 83 -6.56 7.56 0.32
N GLU A 84 -7.49 7.36 1.26
CA GLU A 84 -8.03 8.44 2.09
C GLU A 84 -6.90 9.09 2.90
N GLN A 85 -6.06 8.32 3.58
CA GLN A 85 -4.95 8.86 4.35
C GLN A 85 -3.91 9.58 3.48
N MET A 86 -3.62 9.05 2.30
CA MET A 86 -2.75 9.72 1.33
C MET A 86 -3.35 11.06 0.86
N ASP A 87 -4.67 11.16 0.69
CA ASP A 87 -5.32 12.41 0.31
C ASP A 87 -5.33 13.43 1.46
N VAL A 88 -5.47 12.97 2.71
CA VAL A 88 -5.29 13.83 3.90
C VAL A 88 -3.88 14.40 3.94
N VAL A 89 -2.85 13.55 3.81
CA VAL A 89 -1.44 13.98 3.81
C VAL A 89 -1.14 14.96 2.68
N ASP A 90 -1.64 14.68 1.47
CA ASP A 90 -1.43 15.54 0.30
C ASP A 90 -2.07 16.92 0.51
N ARG A 91 -3.30 16.98 1.06
CA ARG A 91 -4.00 18.24 1.36
C ARG A 91 -3.30 19.06 2.43
N GLU A 92 -2.86 18.43 3.53
CA GLU A 92 -2.15 19.12 4.61
C GLU A 92 -0.81 19.73 4.16
N ARG A 93 -0.22 19.22 3.07
CA ARG A 93 1.04 19.70 2.51
C ARG A 93 0.90 20.63 1.31
N THR A 94 -0.17 20.49 0.53
CA THR A 94 -0.48 21.44 -0.55
C THR A 94 -1.20 22.70 -0.05
N ALA A 95 -1.74 22.70 1.17
CA ALA A 95 -2.04 23.94 1.87
C ALA A 95 -0.72 24.69 2.13
N PRO A 96 -0.57 25.94 1.65
CA PRO A 96 0.72 26.63 1.63
C PRO A 96 1.33 26.66 3.03
N GLY A 97 2.62 26.38 3.09
CA GLY A 97 3.41 26.36 4.31
C GLY A 97 3.11 27.57 5.17
N ARG A 98 2.73 27.33 6.43
CA ARG A 98 3.10 28.23 7.49
C ARG A 98 4.63 28.22 7.55
N GLU A 99 5.23 29.08 6.74
CA GLU A 99 6.56 29.61 7.03
C GLU A 99 6.48 30.30 8.39
N GLY A 100 7.33 29.85 9.30
CA GLY A 100 7.62 30.43 10.60
C GLY A 100 9.05 30.10 10.94
#